data_AF-A0A1H9DCD4-F1
#
_entry.id   AF-A0A1H9DCD4-F1
#
_cell.length_a   1.000
_cell.length_b   1.000
_cell.length_c   1.000
_cell.angle_alpha   90.00
_cell.angle_beta   90.00
_cell.angle_gamma   90.00
#
_symmetry.space_group_name_H-M   'P 1'
#
loop_
_entity.id
_entity.type
_entity.pdbx_description
1 polymer ?
#
loop_
_entity_poly.entity_id
_entity_poly.type
_entity_poly.pdbx_seq_one_letter_code
_entity_poly.pdbx_strand_id
1 'polypeptide(L)'
;MAVYGEKQDQVRAGGMMTAVDDLLRQWGQERAAPALEASLRSPLGDTDQWLGGGRGSGGERGLGVAALFAQHSRVCRVVDDVLRSLSAPREEGGLGGRGRVLYTLAKVRYVHAGEQPPVVAQLAELAISERTYRTQVAELHRAVAERLEKRLREADRVAWRVLVGEV
;
A
#
# COMPACT_ATOMS: atom_id res chain seq x y z
N MET A 1 -4.99 -30.82 -21.30
CA MET A 1 -5.54 -29.45 -21.16
C MET A 1 -5.14 -28.76 -19.84
N ALA A 2 -4.05 -29.15 -19.15
CA ALA A 2 -3.63 -28.48 -17.89
C ALA A 2 -2.71 -27.26 -18.11
N VAL A 3 -2.05 -27.16 -19.26
CA VAL A 3 -0.99 -26.17 -19.54
C VAL A 3 -1.51 -24.74 -19.73
N TYR A 4 -2.78 -24.57 -20.14
CA TYR A 4 -3.36 -23.25 -20.37
C TYR A 4 -3.78 -22.53 -19.07
N GLY A 5 -4.20 -23.25 -18.03
CA GLY A 5 -4.54 -22.66 -16.73
C GLY A 5 -3.31 -22.13 -16.00
N GLU A 6 -2.22 -22.91 -16.00
CA GLU A 6 -0.98 -22.56 -15.31
C GLU A 6 -0.31 -21.29 -15.87
N LYS A 7 -0.41 -21.08 -17.19
CA LYS A 7 0.13 -19.88 -17.84
C LYS A 7 -0.71 -18.63 -17.54
N GLN A 8 -2.04 -18.77 -17.41
CA GLN A 8 -2.90 -17.65 -17.02
C GLN A 8 -2.72 -17.27 -15.54
N ASP A 9 -2.56 -18.27 -14.66
CA ASP A 9 -2.28 -18.02 -13.25
C ASP A 9 -0.91 -17.34 -13.05
N GLN A 10 0.11 -17.70 -13.83
CA GLN A 10 1.40 -17.01 -13.80
C GLN A 10 1.33 -15.56 -14.28
N VAL A 11 0.56 -15.27 -15.33
CA VAL A 11 0.38 -13.89 -15.83
C VAL A 11 -0.39 -13.05 -14.82
N ARG A 12 -1.43 -13.61 -14.20
CA ARG A 12 -2.20 -12.94 -13.14
C ARG A 12 -1.35 -12.69 -11.89
N ALA A 13 -0.56 -13.67 -11.48
CA ALA A 13 0.38 -13.53 -10.36
C ALA A 13 1.45 -12.46 -10.67
N GLY A 14 1.99 -12.45 -11.88
CA GLY A 14 2.94 -11.43 -12.33
C GLY A 14 2.35 -10.01 -12.28
N GLY A 15 1.13 -9.82 -12.77
CA GLY A 15 0.44 -8.52 -12.69
C GLY A 15 0.17 -8.06 -11.26
N MET A 16 -0.20 -8.99 -10.37
CA MET A 16 -0.40 -8.69 -8.94
C MET A 16 0.90 -8.28 -8.26
N MET A 17 2.03 -8.93 -8.57
CA MET A 17 3.32 -8.60 -7.97
C MET A 17 3.78 -7.18 -8.38
N THR A 18 3.55 -6.76 -9.62
CA THR A 18 3.82 -5.39 -10.06
C THR A 18 2.96 -4.37 -9.31
N ALA A 19 1.65 -4.62 -9.18
CA ALA A 19 0.76 -3.74 -8.43
C ALA A 19 1.15 -3.62 -6.94
N VAL A 20 1.61 -4.70 -6.32
CA VAL A 20 2.11 -4.66 -4.94
C VAL A 20 3.45 -3.91 -4.84
N ASP A 21 4.37 -4.06 -5.80
CA ASP A 21 5.61 -3.27 -5.85
C ASP A 21 5.30 -1.77 -5.92
N ASP A 22 4.36 -1.37 -6.77
CA ASP A 22 3.93 0.03 -6.92
C ASP A 22 3.28 0.58 -5.64
N LEU A 23 2.39 -0.19 -5.00
CA LEU A 23 1.78 0.19 -3.72
C LEU A 23 2.82 0.35 -2.61
N LEU A 24 3.82 -0.53 -2.55
CA LEU A 24 4.89 -0.45 -1.56
C LEU A 24 5.84 0.73 -1.83
N ARG A 25 6.10 1.06 -3.10
CA ARG A 25 6.82 2.29 -3.46
C ARG A 25 6.05 3.53 -2.99
N GLN A 26 4.74 3.61 -3.27
CA GLN A 26 3.90 4.73 -2.84
C GLN A 26 3.89 4.87 -1.31
N TRP A 27 3.65 3.78 -0.59
CA TRP A 27 3.75 3.76 0.88
C TRP A 27 5.12 4.24 1.37
N GLY A 28 6.21 3.77 0.75
CA GLY A 28 7.57 4.13 1.13
C GLY A 28 7.87 5.62 0.94
N GLN A 29 7.39 6.22 -0.16
CA GLN A 29 7.52 7.64 -0.45
C GLN A 29 6.74 8.50 0.55
N GLU A 30 5.48 8.15 0.86
CA GLU A 30 4.69 8.87 1.88
C GLU A 30 5.36 8.82 3.26
N ARG A 31 6.01 7.70 3.60
CA ARG A 31 6.73 7.57 4.88
C ARG A 31 8.05 8.35 4.93
N ALA A 32 8.78 8.44 3.82
CA ALA A 32 10.08 9.10 3.79
C ALA A 32 9.97 10.63 3.73
N ALA A 33 8.94 11.12 3.05
CA ALA A 33 8.60 12.52 2.99
C ALA A 33 7.13 12.69 3.36
N PRO A 34 6.79 12.83 4.66
CA PRO A 34 5.42 13.12 5.11
C PRO A 34 4.91 14.52 4.69
N ALA A 35 5.47 15.10 3.62
CA ALA A 35 5.44 16.50 3.22
C ALA A 35 4.07 17.07 2.83
N LEU A 36 2.99 16.28 2.83
CA LEU A 36 1.65 16.74 2.47
C LEU A 36 0.71 16.96 3.66
N GLU A 37 0.82 16.22 4.77
CA GLU A 37 0.01 16.51 5.97
C GLU A 37 0.46 17.79 6.69
N ALA A 38 1.76 18.12 6.65
CA ALA A 38 2.28 19.36 7.24
C ALA A 38 1.90 20.61 6.41
N SER A 39 1.83 20.48 5.08
CA SER A 39 1.46 21.57 4.18
C SER A 39 -0.07 21.80 4.12
N LEU A 40 -0.87 20.76 4.34
CA LEU A 40 -2.34 20.86 4.48
C LEU A 40 -2.78 21.32 5.88
N ARG A 41 -1.89 21.33 6.87
CA ARG A 41 -2.17 21.86 8.22
C ARG A 41 -2.00 23.37 8.36
N SER A 42 -1.91 24.11 7.26
CA SER A 42 -2.32 25.52 7.27
C SER A 42 -3.30 25.86 6.14
N PRO A 43 -4.61 25.63 6.35
CA PRO A 43 -5.68 26.21 5.53
C PRO A 43 -6.47 27.27 6.31
N LEU A 44 -5.86 27.90 7.32
CA LEU A 44 -6.43 29.07 8.05
C LEU A 44 -5.63 30.36 7.77
N GLY A 45 -4.95 30.44 6.62
CA GLY A 45 -4.59 31.71 5.99
C GLY A 45 -5.56 31.96 4.84
N ASP A 46 -6.38 32.99 4.97
CA ASP A 46 -7.33 33.55 3.99
C ASP A 46 -8.60 32.74 3.68
N THR A 47 -9.54 32.83 4.62
CA THR A 47 -10.96 32.44 4.53
C THR A 47 -11.80 33.16 3.46
N ASP A 48 -11.24 34.09 2.68
CA ASP A 48 -12.00 34.87 1.70
C ASP A 48 -12.03 34.30 0.28
N GLN A 49 -11.23 33.26 -0.04
CA GLN A 49 -11.23 32.67 -1.39
C GLN A 49 -12.16 31.45 -1.56
N TRP A 50 -12.67 30.86 -0.46
CA TRP A 50 -13.50 29.65 -0.52
C TRP A 50 -15.02 29.89 -0.55
N LEU A 51 -15.47 31.14 -0.36
CA LEU A 51 -16.90 31.50 -0.34
C LEU A 51 -17.30 32.56 -1.38
N GLY A 52 -16.47 32.80 -2.39
CA GLY A 52 -16.77 33.67 -3.53
C GLY A 52 -17.64 32.96 -4.57
N GLY A 53 -18.94 33.27 -4.58
CA GLY A 53 -19.93 32.65 -5.47
C GLY A 53 -19.64 32.80 -6.97
N GLY A 54 -20.19 31.84 -7.73
CA GLY A 54 -20.26 31.89 -9.17
C GLY A 54 -21.12 30.74 -9.70
N ARG A 55 -22.34 31.05 -10.14
CA ARG A 55 -23.19 30.13 -10.92
C ARG A 55 -22.45 29.74 -12.20
N GLY A 56 -22.45 28.46 -12.57
CA GLY A 56 -22.05 28.07 -13.93
C GLY A 56 -21.79 26.58 -14.15
N SER A 57 -22.80 25.91 -14.72
CA SER A 57 -22.74 24.79 -15.69
C SER A 57 -21.98 23.49 -15.34
N GLY A 58 -22.65 22.38 -15.62
CA GLY A 58 -22.17 21.02 -15.37
C GLY A 58 -20.86 20.67 -16.07
N GLY A 59 -20.03 19.97 -15.31
CA GLY A 59 -18.82 19.27 -15.70
C GLY A 59 -18.61 18.18 -14.66
N GLU A 60 -18.10 17.03 -15.09
CA GLU A 60 -18.03 15.76 -14.37
C GLU A 60 -17.65 15.88 -12.88
N ARG A 61 -18.22 15.01 -12.03
CA ARG A 61 -17.85 14.86 -10.62
C ARG A 61 -16.42 14.32 -10.48
N GLY A 62 -15.42 15.12 -10.87
CA GLY A 62 -14.03 14.88 -10.55
C GLY A 62 -13.86 15.04 -9.05
N LEU A 63 -13.45 13.98 -8.37
CA LEU A 63 -13.04 14.02 -6.97
C LEU A 63 -12.03 15.17 -6.82
N GLY A 64 -12.39 16.22 -6.07
CA GLY A 64 -11.50 17.34 -5.82
C GLY A 64 -10.16 16.86 -5.26
N VAL A 65 -9.09 17.64 -5.46
CA VAL A 65 -7.71 17.31 -5.06
C VAL A 65 -7.61 16.78 -3.62
N ALA A 66 -8.38 17.35 -2.68
CA ALA A 66 -8.45 16.88 -1.29
C ALA A 66 -9.01 15.45 -1.14
N ALA A 67 -10.01 15.06 -1.95
CA ALA A 67 -10.58 13.72 -1.93
C ALA A 67 -9.60 12.68 -2.49
N LEU A 68 -8.82 13.04 -3.52
CA LEU A 68 -7.74 12.19 -4.03
C LEU A 68 -6.64 12.00 -2.99
N PHE A 69 -6.23 13.07 -2.28
CA PHE A 69 -5.26 12.97 -1.18
C PHE A 69 -5.76 12.11 -0.02
N ALA A 70 -7.03 12.29 0.39
CA ALA A 70 -7.62 11.49 1.47
C ALA A 70 -7.68 10.00 1.11
N GLN A 71 -8.00 9.68 -0.15
CA GLN A 71 -7.96 8.31 -0.66
C GLN A 71 -6.53 7.76 -0.68
N HIS A 72 -5.56 8.56 -1.13
CA HIS A 72 -4.15 8.20 -1.15
C HIS A 72 -3.62 7.84 0.25
N SER A 73 -3.79 8.74 1.23
CA SER A 73 -3.33 8.48 2.61
C SER A 73 -4.05 7.29 3.24
N ARG A 74 -5.33 7.06 2.89
CA ARG A 74 -6.06 5.86 3.33
C ARG A 74 -5.43 4.58 2.79
N VAL A 75 -5.03 4.54 1.52
CA VAL A 75 -4.34 3.38 0.93
C VAL A 75 -3.02 3.12 1.63
N CYS A 76 -2.21 4.15 1.87
CA CYS A 76 -0.93 3.99 2.56
C CYS A 76 -1.08 3.54 4.02
N ARG A 77 -2.11 4.00 4.74
CA ARG A 77 -2.45 3.48 6.07
C ARG A 77 -2.83 2.01 6.04
N VAL A 78 -3.63 1.57 5.05
CA VAL A 78 -3.97 0.15 4.88
C VAL A 78 -2.72 -0.69 4.61
N VAL A 79 -1.80 -0.19 3.78
CA VAL A 79 -0.52 -0.87 3.51
C VAL A 79 0.34 -0.94 4.78
N ASP A 80 0.41 0.14 5.57
CA ASP A 80 1.14 0.16 6.84
C ASP A 80 0.59 -0.88 7.83
N ASP A 81 -0.73 -0.95 7.97
CA ASP A 81 -1.40 -1.94 8.82
C ASP A 81 -1.13 -3.37 8.34
N VAL A 82 -1.20 -3.62 7.04
CA VAL A 82 -0.88 -4.94 6.46
C VAL A 82 0.56 -5.32 6.78
N LEU A 83 1.51 -4.42 6.54
CA LEU A 83 2.92 -4.63 6.83
C LEU A 83 3.19 -4.88 8.32
N ARG A 84 2.54 -4.15 9.22
CA ARG A 84 2.63 -4.39 10.67
C ARG A 84 2.02 -5.73 11.06
N SER A 85 0.87 -6.08 10.48
CA SER A 85 0.20 -7.36 10.76
C SER A 85 1.04 -8.58 10.35
N LEU A 86 1.98 -8.43 9.42
CA LEU A 86 2.96 -9.48 9.13
C LEU A 86 3.73 -9.87 10.39
N SER A 87 4.08 -8.90 11.23
CA SER A 87 4.90 -9.09 12.43
C SER A 87 4.13 -9.62 13.64
N ALA A 88 2.81 -9.74 13.54
CA ALA A 88 1.98 -10.29 14.60
C ALA A 88 2.37 -11.75 14.93
N PRO A 89 2.07 -12.24 16.15
CA PRO A 89 2.23 -13.64 16.51
C PRO A 89 1.56 -14.58 15.49
N ARG A 90 2.08 -15.80 15.36
CA ARG A 90 1.49 -16.81 14.46
C ARG A 90 0.07 -17.18 14.86
N GLU A 91 -0.21 -17.15 16.16
CA GLU A 91 -1.54 -17.41 16.74
C GLU A 91 -2.59 -16.40 16.27
N GLU A 92 -2.17 -15.18 15.92
CA GLU A 92 -3.02 -14.11 15.38
C GLU A 92 -3.04 -14.10 13.83
N GLY A 93 -2.45 -15.12 13.19
CA GLY A 93 -2.31 -15.18 11.73
C GLY A 93 -1.18 -14.33 11.15
N GLY A 94 -0.25 -13.87 12.00
CA GLY A 94 0.99 -13.23 11.59
C GLY A 94 2.09 -14.22 11.19
N LEU A 95 3.24 -13.69 10.78
CA LEU A 95 4.45 -14.45 10.45
C LEU A 95 5.51 -14.39 11.57
N GLY A 96 5.20 -13.72 12.69
CA GLY A 96 6.08 -13.54 13.84
C GLY A 96 7.42 -12.92 13.44
N GLY A 97 8.53 -13.54 13.88
CA GLY A 97 9.88 -13.08 13.55
C GLY A 97 10.15 -12.96 12.05
N ARG A 98 9.55 -13.82 11.22
CA ARG A 98 9.68 -13.71 9.76
C ARG A 98 8.98 -12.46 9.23
N GLY A 99 7.82 -12.12 9.76
CA GLY A 99 7.12 -10.89 9.42
C GLY A 99 7.91 -9.63 9.78
N ARG A 100 8.64 -9.66 10.90
CA ARG A 100 9.56 -8.57 11.27
C ARG A 100 10.69 -8.41 10.26
N VAL A 101 11.25 -9.51 9.77
CA VAL A 101 12.27 -9.49 8.69
C VAL A 101 11.70 -8.86 7.42
N LEU A 102 10.50 -9.27 7.00
CA LEU A 102 9.85 -8.72 5.80
C LEU A 102 9.49 -7.23 5.97
N TYR A 103 9.08 -6.81 7.17
CA TYR A 103 8.82 -5.41 7.47
C TYR A 103 10.11 -4.57 7.41
N THR A 104 11.22 -5.08 7.95
CA THR A 104 12.52 -4.42 7.84
C THR A 104 12.96 -4.32 6.39
N LEU A 105 12.84 -5.40 5.61
CA LEU A 105 13.12 -5.38 4.17
C LEU A 105 12.29 -4.31 3.45
N ALA A 106 10.99 -4.20 3.74
CA ALA A 106 10.12 -3.20 3.12
C ALA A 106 10.61 -1.77 3.40
N LYS A 107 11.02 -1.48 4.64
CA LYS A 107 11.60 -0.17 4.98
C LYS A 107 12.88 0.12 4.19
N VAL A 108 13.82 -0.83 4.18
CA VAL A 108 15.12 -0.69 3.50
C VAL A 108 14.98 -0.56 1.97
N ARG A 109 13.92 -1.13 1.38
CA ARG A 109 13.74 -1.11 -0.07
C ARG A 109 12.94 0.10 -0.58
N TYR A 110 11.97 0.57 0.21
CA TYR A 110 10.97 1.53 -0.27
C TYR A 110 10.98 2.88 0.46
N VAL A 111 11.48 2.96 1.69
CA VAL A 111 11.40 4.18 2.50
C VAL A 111 12.70 4.99 2.35
N HIS A 112 12.73 5.90 1.37
CA HIS A 112 13.88 6.75 1.10
C HIS A 112 13.47 8.18 0.75
N ALA A 113 14.18 9.16 1.31
CA ALA A 113 14.03 10.55 0.91
C ALA A 113 14.83 10.76 -0.39
N GLY A 114 14.13 10.86 -1.52
CA GLY A 114 14.74 11.03 -2.84
C GLY A 114 14.93 9.72 -3.59
N GLU A 115 16.07 9.57 -4.27
CA GLU A 115 16.33 8.42 -5.15
C GLU A 115 16.49 7.11 -4.36
N GLN A 116 15.98 6.02 -4.94
CA GLN A 116 16.08 4.69 -4.34
C GLN A 116 17.55 4.22 -4.32
N PRO A 117 18.10 3.79 -3.17
CA PRO A 117 19.45 3.28 -3.08
C PRO A 117 19.67 2.10 -4.04
N PRO A 118 20.88 1.94 -4.62
CA PRO A 118 21.18 0.78 -5.44
C PRO A 118 21.04 -0.51 -4.63
N VAL A 119 20.68 -1.61 -5.29
CA VAL A 119 20.46 -2.92 -4.63
C VAL A 119 21.66 -3.35 -3.78
N VAL A 120 22.89 -3.07 -4.23
CA VAL A 120 24.11 -3.37 -3.48
C VAL A 120 24.14 -2.70 -2.10
N ALA A 121 23.69 -1.45 -1.99
CA ALA A 121 23.63 -0.75 -0.70
C ALA A 121 22.56 -1.37 0.21
N GLN A 122 21.42 -1.75 -0.34
CA GLN A 122 20.34 -2.41 0.40
C GLN A 122 20.78 -3.80 0.91
N LEU A 123 21.52 -4.57 0.11
CA LEU A 123 22.08 -5.87 0.50
C LEU A 123 23.07 -5.72 1.65
N ALA A 124 23.94 -4.70 1.58
CA ALA A 124 24.90 -4.40 2.63
C ALA A 124 24.21 -4.01 3.94
N GLU A 125 23.18 -3.16 3.87
CA GLU A 125 22.39 -2.74 5.04
C GLU A 125 21.68 -3.93 5.71
N LEU A 126 21.13 -4.84 4.92
CA LEU A 126 20.44 -6.03 5.44
C LEU A 126 21.39 -7.17 5.83
N ALA A 127 22.68 -7.09 5.47
CA ALA A 127 23.68 -8.14 5.64
C ALA A 127 23.24 -9.52 5.10
N ILE A 128 22.64 -9.54 3.90
CA ILE A 128 22.16 -10.78 3.25
C ILE A 128 22.70 -10.95 1.83
N SER A 129 22.70 -12.20 1.35
CA SER A 129 23.03 -12.51 -0.05
C SER A 129 21.95 -11.98 -1.01
N GLU A 130 22.34 -11.74 -2.27
CA GLU A 130 21.41 -11.35 -3.33
C GLU A 130 20.29 -12.39 -3.53
N ARG A 131 20.63 -13.68 -3.48
CA ARG A 131 19.64 -14.77 -3.57
C ARG A 131 18.61 -14.66 -2.45
N THR A 132 19.06 -14.49 -1.21
CA THR A 132 18.19 -14.33 -0.05
C THR A 132 17.30 -13.10 -0.19
N TYR A 133 17.86 -11.98 -0.65
CA TYR A 133 17.11 -10.75 -0.90
C TYR A 133 16.00 -10.96 -1.91
N ARG A 134 16.30 -11.54 -3.07
CA ARG A 134 15.28 -11.81 -4.12
C ARG A 134 14.16 -12.71 -3.60
N THR A 135 14.50 -13.74 -2.84
CA THR A 135 13.51 -14.63 -2.21
C THR A 135 12.65 -13.86 -1.21
N GLN A 136 13.24 -13.01 -0.36
CA GLN A 136 12.50 -12.23 0.62
C GLN A 136 11.61 -11.17 -0.02
N VAL A 137 12.03 -10.54 -1.12
CA VAL A 137 11.20 -9.59 -1.88
C VAL A 137 9.97 -10.30 -2.46
N ALA A 138 10.15 -11.47 -3.09
CA ALA A 138 9.03 -12.24 -3.61
C ALA A 138 8.07 -12.69 -2.50
N GLU A 139 8.61 -13.11 -1.36
CA GLU A 139 7.82 -13.48 -0.18
C GLU A 139 7.04 -12.28 0.39
N LEU A 140 7.68 -11.10 0.48
CA LEU A 140 7.03 -9.86 0.90
C LEU A 140 5.85 -9.54 -0.02
N HIS A 141 6.06 -9.52 -1.33
CA HIS A 141 5.01 -9.22 -2.30
C HIS A 141 3.83 -10.17 -2.18
N ARG A 142 4.10 -11.48 -2.07
CA ARG A 142 3.07 -12.50 -1.89
C ARG A 142 2.31 -12.31 -0.57
N ALA A 143 3.02 -12.13 0.55
CA ALA A 143 2.41 -11.98 1.86
C ALA A 143 1.55 -10.72 2.00
N VAL A 144 1.91 -9.64 1.30
CA VAL A 144 1.13 -8.41 1.21
C VAL A 144 -0.11 -8.62 0.32
N ALA A 145 0.06 -9.22 -0.87
CA ALA A 145 -1.05 -9.52 -1.77
C ALA A 145 -2.14 -10.38 -1.08
N GLU A 146 -1.74 -11.48 -0.45
CA GLU A 146 -2.67 -12.39 0.25
C GLU A 146 -3.48 -11.67 1.34
N ARG A 147 -2.85 -10.76 2.08
CA ARG A 147 -3.52 -9.99 3.15
C ARG A 147 -4.42 -8.89 2.61
N LEU A 148 -4.01 -8.19 1.56
CA LEU A 148 -4.85 -7.20 0.91
C LEU A 148 -6.10 -7.84 0.31
N GLU A 149 -5.95 -8.97 -0.40
CA GLU A 149 -7.10 -9.71 -0.92
C GLU A 149 -8.03 -10.20 0.19
N LYS A 150 -7.48 -10.69 1.31
CA LYS A 150 -8.29 -11.11 2.46
C LYS A 150 -9.11 -9.93 3.00
N ARG A 151 -8.49 -8.77 3.20
CA ARG A 151 -9.19 -7.56 3.69
C ARG A 151 -10.27 -7.09 2.72
N LEU A 152 -10.01 -7.13 1.40
CA LEU A 152 -11.00 -6.79 0.39
C LEU A 152 -12.22 -7.72 0.46
N ARG A 153 -11.98 -9.05 0.51
CA ARG A 153 -13.05 -10.06 0.66
C ARG A 153 -13.86 -9.88 1.94
N GLU A 154 -13.21 -9.50 3.05
CA GLU A 154 -13.88 -9.22 4.31
C GLU A 154 -14.73 -7.94 4.24
N ALA A 155 -14.20 -6.88 3.62
CA ALA A 155 -14.93 -5.64 3.39
C ALA A 155 -16.17 -5.85 2.51
N ASP A 156 -16.05 -6.62 1.42
CA ASP A 156 -17.18 -6.96 0.55
C ASP A 156 -18.26 -7.75 1.30
N ARG A 157 -17.85 -8.69 2.15
CA ARG A 157 -18.78 -9.47 2.99
C ARG A 157 -19.50 -8.60 4.01
N VAL A 158 -18.79 -7.65 4.62
CA VAL A 158 -19.40 -6.69 5.56
C VAL A 158 -20.38 -5.79 4.81
N ALA A 159 -20.00 -5.26 3.65
CA ALA A 159 -20.87 -4.44 2.81
C ALA A 159 -22.15 -5.20 2.43
N TRP A 160 -22.02 -6.48 2.06
CA TRP A 160 -23.17 -7.34 1.77
C TRP A 160 -24.11 -7.48 2.97
N ARG A 161 -23.60 -7.79 4.18
CA ARG A 161 -24.43 -7.90 5.40
C ARG A 161 -25.18 -6.62 5.72
N VAL A 162 -24.55 -5.46 5.52
CA VAL A 162 -25.21 -4.15 5.69
C VAL A 162 -26.33 -3.97 4.66
N LEU A 163 -26.11 -4.34 3.40
CA LEU A 163 -27.11 -4.23 2.34
C LEU A 163 -28.34 -5.12 2.58
N VAL A 164 -28.16 -6.30 3.17
CA VAL A 164 -29.27 -7.22 3.48
C VAL A 164 -29.91 -6.99 4.86
N GLY A 165 -29.44 -5.99 5.61
CA GLY A 165 -30.04 -5.61 6.90
C GLY A 165 -29.73 -6.56 8.06
N GLU A 166 -28.65 -7.34 7.99
CA GLU A 166 -28.25 -8.32 9.01
C GLU A 166 -27.37 -7.71 10.14
N VAL A 167 -27.55 -6.42 10.49
CA VAL A 167 -26.70 -5.70 11.46
C VAL A 167 -27.28 -5.71 12.87
#